data_AF-A0A8J7IPU4-F1
#
_entry.id   AF-A0A8J7IPU4-F1
#
_cell.length_a   1.000
_cell.length_b   1.000
_cell.length_c   1.000
_cell.angle_alpha   90.00
_cell.angle_beta   90.00
_cell.angle_gamma   90.00
#
_symmetry.space_group_name_H-M   'P 1'
#
loop_
_entity.id
_entity.type
_entity.pdbx_description
1 polymer ?
#
loop_
_entity_poly.entity_id
_entity_poly.type
_entity_poly.pdbx_seq_one_letter_code
_entity_poly.pdbx_strand_id
1 'polypeptide(L)'
;MDKAKTIALNIAVAAVIAIIFLWANTLYRQHVQFDKGNQAFKAEDFTGAVAGYEAAIHMYTPGSSVVERSAERLWQLGTLMEQQRDTARALVAYRALRSSFYGVRWFAQPGKDWIAKCDARIAALVKLQGGR
;
A
#
# COMPACT_ATOMS: atom_id res chain seq x y z
N MET A 1 -17.86 -40.69 20.26
CA MET A 1 -17.95 -39.30 19.75
C MET A 1 -16.72 -38.46 20.10
N ASP A 2 -15.89 -38.85 21.08
CA ASP A 2 -14.73 -38.05 21.50
C ASP A 2 -13.58 -37.98 20.49
N LYS A 3 -13.25 -39.09 19.81
CA LYS A 3 -12.19 -39.09 18.77
C LYS A 3 -12.46 -38.09 17.64
N ALA A 4 -13.71 -37.99 17.19
CA ALA A 4 -14.09 -37.04 16.14
C ALA A 4 -13.94 -35.58 16.61
N LYS A 5 -14.29 -35.29 17.87
CA LYS A 5 -14.10 -33.97 18.48
C LYS A 5 -12.63 -33.62 18.63
N THR A 6 -11.78 -34.54 19.08
CA THR A 6 -10.34 -34.33 19.19
C THR A 6 -9.68 -34.10 17.82
N ILE A 7 -10.08 -34.85 16.79
CA ILE A 7 -9.58 -34.64 15.42
C ILE A 7 -10.00 -33.26 14.91
N ALA A 8 -11.28 -32.90 15.06
CA ALA A 8 -11.77 -31.59 14.64
C ALA A 8 -11.05 -30.44 15.36
N LEU A 9 -10.79 -30.58 16.67
CA LEU A 9 -10.03 -29.61 17.44
C LEU A 9 -8.59 -29.48 16.93
N ASN A 10 -7.90 -30.60 16.68
CA ASN A 10 -6.53 -30.57 16.17
C ASN A 10 -6.44 -29.91 14.79
N ILE A 11 -7.41 -30.19 13.91
CA ILE A 11 -7.50 -29.54 12.59
C ILE A 11 -7.72 -28.04 12.74
N ALA A 12 -8.63 -27.62 13.62
CA ALA A 12 -8.89 -26.21 13.88
C ALA A 12 -7.64 -25.50 14.42
N VAL A 13 -6.93 -26.11 15.37
CA VAL A 13 -5.66 -25.58 15.91
C VAL A 13 -4.60 -25.47 14.82
N ALA A 14 -4.41 -26.51 14.01
CA ALA A 14 -3.46 -26.48 12.90
C ALA A 14 -3.79 -25.39 11.87
N ALA A 15 -5.08 -25.21 11.55
CA ALA A 15 -5.54 -24.16 10.64
C ALA A 15 -5.27 -22.76 11.19
N VAL A 16 -5.54 -22.53 12.49
CA VAL A 16 -5.25 -21.24 13.16
C VAL A 16 -3.75 -20.95 13.14
N ILE A 17 -2.92 -21.94 13.45
CA ILE A 17 -1.45 -21.80 13.41
C ILE A 17 -0.99 -21.44 11.99
N ALA A 18 -1.51 -22.12 10.96
CA ALA A 18 -1.18 -21.82 9.57
C ALA A 18 -1.57 -20.39 9.17
N ILE A 19 -2.75 -19.91 9.59
CA ILE A 19 -3.19 -18.52 9.36
C ILE A 19 -2.23 -17.54 10.03
N ILE A 20 -1.81 -17.80 11.28
CA ILE A 20 -0.86 -16.93 12.00
C ILE A 20 0.48 -16.86 11.26
N PHE A 21 1.02 -17.99 10.80
CA PHE A 21 2.28 -18.00 10.04
C PHE A 21 2.18 -17.26 8.71
N LEU A 22 1.07 -17.42 7.98
CA LEU A 22 0.81 -16.67 6.75
C LEU A 22 0.73 -15.16 7.03
N TRP A 23 0.06 -14.77 8.11
CA TRP A 23 -0.08 -13.39 8.52
C TRP A 23 1.27 -12.77 8.89
N ALA A 24 2.06 -13.45 9.72
CA ALA A 24 3.39 -13.01 10.13
C ALA A 24 4.36 -12.89 8.94
N ASN A 25 4.38 -13.86 8.03
CA ASN A 25 5.21 -13.79 6.82
C ASN A 25 4.78 -12.64 5.90
N THR A 26 3.48 -12.36 5.79
CA THR A 26 2.97 -11.24 4.98
C THR A 26 3.37 -9.90 5.59
N LEU A 27 3.23 -9.73 6.91
CA LEU A 27 3.70 -8.54 7.64
C LEU A 27 5.20 -8.33 7.46
N TYR A 28 6.00 -9.38 7.61
CA TYR A 28 7.45 -9.29 7.40
C TYR A 28 7.78 -8.82 5.99
N ARG A 29 7.17 -9.42 4.96
CA ARG A 29 7.38 -9.02 3.56
C ARG A 29 6.93 -7.59 3.30
N GLN A 30 5.82 -7.16 3.91
CA GLN A 30 5.32 -5.80 3.81
C GLN A 30 6.36 -4.80 4.34
N HIS A 31 6.95 -5.06 5.51
CA HIS A 31 8.03 -4.24 6.07
C HIS A 31 9.24 -4.18 5.14
N VAL A 32 9.66 -5.32 4.60
CA VAL A 32 10.79 -5.37 3.64
C VAL A 32 10.53 -4.51 2.41
N GLN A 33 9.30 -4.51 1.86
CA GLN A 33 8.97 -3.68 0.70
C GLN A 33 8.93 -2.19 1.05
N PHE A 34 8.41 -1.84 2.22
CA PHE A 34 8.46 -0.46 2.72
C PHE A 34 9.89 0.05 2.89
N ASP A 35 10.78 -0.78 3.42
CA ASP A 35 12.19 -0.43 3.59
C ASP A 35 12.92 -0.29 2.25
N LYS A 36 12.60 -1.14 1.27
CA LYS A 36 13.07 -0.96 -0.11
C LYS A 36 12.60 0.36 -0.71
N GLY A 37 11.33 0.73 -0.50
CA GLY A 37 10.81 2.04 -0.90
C GLY A 37 11.57 3.19 -0.25
N ASN A 38 11.86 3.11 1.05
CA ASN A 38 12.67 4.11 1.75
C ASN A 38 14.12 4.18 1.25
N GLN A 39 14.72 3.04 0.92
CA GLN A 39 16.07 2.99 0.35
C GLN A 39 16.11 3.63 -1.04
N ALA A 40 15.17 3.29 -1.91
CA ALA A 40 15.05 3.90 -3.23
C ALA A 40 14.77 5.41 -3.14
N PHE A 41 13.91 5.85 -2.21
CA PHE A 41 13.67 7.27 -1.95
C PHE A 41 14.96 8.01 -1.57
N LYS A 42 15.77 7.44 -0.67
CA LYS A 42 17.08 8.01 -0.28
C LYS A 42 18.09 8.02 -1.42
N ALA A 43 17.98 7.10 -2.37
CA ALA A 43 18.80 7.02 -3.56
C ALA A 43 18.29 7.90 -4.71
N GLU A 44 17.25 8.71 -4.48
CA GLU A 44 16.57 9.52 -5.50
C GLU A 44 15.98 8.69 -6.67
N ASP A 45 15.83 7.38 -6.48
CA ASP A 45 15.16 6.48 -7.41
C ASP A 45 13.64 6.58 -7.20
N PHE A 46 13.03 7.52 -7.91
CA PHE A 46 11.59 7.76 -7.88
C PHE A 46 10.78 6.50 -8.19
N THR A 47 11.14 5.76 -9.24
CA THR A 47 10.38 4.59 -9.70
C THR A 47 10.49 3.45 -8.68
N GLY A 48 11.70 3.20 -8.16
CA GLY A 48 11.91 2.22 -7.10
C GLY A 48 11.17 2.58 -5.81
N ALA A 49 11.12 3.87 -5.45
CA ALA A 49 10.41 4.34 -4.26
C ALA A 49 8.90 4.10 -4.39
N VAL A 50 8.30 4.50 -5.53
CA VAL A 50 6.88 4.26 -5.80
C VAL A 50 6.57 2.77 -5.75
N ALA A 51 7.33 1.94 -6.46
CA ALA A 51 7.09 0.50 -6.53
C ALA A 51 7.18 -0.18 -5.14
N GLY A 52 8.15 0.22 -4.30
CA GLY A 52 8.30 -0.31 -2.95
C GLY A 52 7.10 0.01 -2.04
N TYR A 53 6.63 1.26 -2.09
CA TYR A 53 5.48 1.67 -1.29
C TYR A 53 4.16 1.08 -1.80
N GLU A 54 3.94 1.00 -3.11
CA GLU A 54 2.78 0.30 -3.68
C GLU A 54 2.76 -1.17 -3.27
N ALA A 55 3.89 -1.87 -3.38
CA ALA A 55 4.00 -3.27 -2.98
C ALA A 55 3.67 -3.46 -1.49
N ALA A 56 4.10 -2.53 -0.62
CA ALA A 56 3.76 -2.56 0.80
C ALA A 56 2.25 -2.36 1.04
N ILE A 57 1.58 -1.46 0.30
CA ILE A 57 0.12 -1.30 0.38
C ILE A 57 -0.60 -2.55 -0.12
N HIS A 58 -0.15 -3.14 -1.24
CA HIS A 58 -0.72 -4.35 -1.82
C HIS A 58 -0.67 -5.56 -0.88
N MET A 59 0.32 -5.60 0.01
CA MET A 59 0.39 -6.57 1.12
C MET A 59 -0.53 -6.14 2.29
N TYR A 60 -1.74 -5.69 1.97
CA TYR A 60 -2.68 -5.15 2.94
C TYR A 60 -2.94 -6.18 4.03
N THR A 61 -2.63 -5.74 5.25
CA THR A 61 -2.74 -6.57 6.42
C THR A 61 -3.49 -5.80 7.50
N PRO A 62 -4.68 -6.26 7.92
CA PRO A 62 -5.47 -5.55 8.93
C PRO A 62 -4.65 -5.25 10.19
N GLY A 63 -4.70 -4.01 10.65
CA GLY A 63 -3.94 -3.55 11.83
C GLY A 63 -2.48 -3.19 11.58
N SER A 64 -1.96 -3.35 10.35
CA SER A 64 -0.60 -2.92 10.02
C SER A 64 -0.50 -1.40 9.86
N SER A 65 0.44 -0.78 10.59
CA SER A 65 0.77 0.64 10.42
C SER A 65 1.56 0.93 9.14
N VAL A 66 2.11 -0.09 8.48
CA VAL A 66 2.97 0.08 7.30
C VAL A 66 2.15 0.54 6.09
N VAL A 67 0.89 0.10 5.97
CA VAL A 67 -0.01 0.53 4.88
C VAL A 67 -0.17 2.05 4.91
N GLU A 68 -0.51 2.60 6.07
CA GLU A 68 -0.74 4.04 6.24
C GLU A 68 0.55 4.83 6.02
N ARG A 69 1.67 4.37 6.59
CA ARG A 69 2.98 5.00 6.38
C ARG A 69 3.41 4.97 4.90
N SER A 70 3.11 3.90 4.17
CA SER A 70 3.40 3.81 2.73
C SER A 70 2.55 4.80 1.93
N ALA A 71 1.28 4.95 2.31
CA ALA A 71 0.38 5.94 1.72
C ALA A 71 0.88 7.38 1.94
N GLU A 72 1.28 7.71 3.16
CA GLU A 72 1.90 8.99 3.49
C GLU A 72 3.16 9.25 2.67
N ARG A 73 4.02 8.24 2.48
CA ARG A 73 5.24 8.36 1.68
C ARG A 73 4.94 8.60 0.20
N LEU A 74 3.98 7.89 -0.39
CA LEU A 74 3.55 8.14 -1.77
C LEU A 74 2.94 9.55 -1.93
N TRP A 75 2.16 10.00 -0.95
CA TRP A 75 1.62 11.36 -0.94
C TRP A 75 2.71 12.43 -0.87
N GLN A 76 3.70 12.23 0.00
CA GLN A 76 4.87 13.10 0.12
C GLN A 76 5.67 13.15 -1.19
N LEU A 77 5.89 12.00 -1.83
CA LEU A 77 6.53 11.91 -3.14
C LEU A 77 5.79 12.72 -4.20
N GLY A 78 4.47 12.54 -4.30
CA GLY A 78 3.64 13.34 -5.22
C GLY A 78 3.78 14.83 -4.96
N THR A 79 3.66 15.24 -3.69
CA THR A 79 3.77 16.65 -3.27
C THR A 79 5.16 17.24 -3.60
N LEU A 80 6.22 16.47 -3.38
CA LEU A 80 7.59 16.88 -3.67
C LEU A 80 7.80 17.10 -5.18
N MET A 81 7.31 16.17 -6.01
CA MET A 81 7.39 16.31 -7.47
C MET A 81 6.59 17.52 -7.97
N GLU A 82 5.43 17.81 -7.35
CA GLU A 82 4.68 19.04 -7.65
C GLU A 82 5.49 20.31 -7.33
N GLN A 83 6.15 20.35 -6.17
CA GLN A 83 7.02 21.47 -5.78
C GLN A 83 8.19 21.66 -6.76
N GLN A 84 8.71 20.56 -7.29
CA GLN A 84 9.76 20.55 -8.32
C GLN A 84 9.23 20.87 -9.73
N ARG A 85 7.93 21.15 -9.88
CA ARG A 85 7.23 21.37 -11.16
C ARG A 85 7.26 20.17 -12.11
N ASP A 86 7.59 18.98 -11.60
CA ASP A 86 7.48 17.71 -12.33
C ASP A 86 6.05 17.15 -12.19
N THR A 87 5.13 17.75 -12.93
CA THR A 87 3.72 17.34 -12.93
C THR A 87 3.53 15.88 -13.38
N ALA A 88 4.39 15.38 -14.27
CA ALA A 88 4.29 14.01 -14.77
C ALA A 88 4.56 13.00 -13.65
N ARG A 89 5.68 13.16 -12.92
CA ARG A 89 6.01 12.29 -11.77
C ARG A 89 5.03 12.47 -10.61
N ALA A 90 4.56 13.70 -10.36
CA ALA A 90 3.51 13.92 -9.36
C ALA A 90 2.25 13.11 -9.65
N LEU A 91 1.78 13.12 -10.91
CA LEU A 91 0.63 12.33 -11.34
C LEU A 91 0.87 10.82 -11.20
N VAL A 92 2.09 10.33 -11.47
CA VAL A 92 2.44 8.92 -11.26
C VAL A 92 2.27 8.55 -9.79
N ALA A 93 2.85 9.32 -8.86
CA ALA A 93 2.77 9.01 -7.42
C ALA A 93 1.32 9.01 -6.88
N TYR A 94 0.50 10.00 -7.26
CA TYR A 94 -0.90 10.03 -6.82
C TYR A 94 -1.75 8.92 -7.46
N ARG A 95 -1.51 8.59 -8.73
CA ARG A 95 -2.21 7.48 -9.39
C ARG A 95 -1.84 6.16 -8.75
N ALA A 96 -0.55 5.94 -8.49
CA ALA A 96 -0.02 4.78 -7.79
C ALA A 96 -0.65 4.59 -6.40
N LEU A 97 -0.70 5.67 -5.61
CA LEU A 97 -1.35 5.66 -4.29
C LEU A 97 -2.83 5.26 -4.40
N ARG A 98 -3.56 5.90 -5.31
CA ARG A 98 -4.98 5.60 -5.54
C ARG A 98 -5.20 4.17 -6.03
N SER A 99 -4.45 3.72 -7.02
CA SER A 99 -4.59 2.36 -7.58
C SER A 99 -4.22 1.29 -6.56
N SER A 100 -3.24 1.55 -5.71
CA SER A 100 -2.85 0.61 -4.65
C SER A 100 -4.00 0.29 -3.71
N PHE A 101 -4.75 1.31 -3.28
CA PHE A 101 -5.93 1.10 -2.42
C PHE A 101 -7.12 0.49 -3.16
N TYR A 102 -7.29 0.75 -4.46
CA TYR A 102 -8.26 0.01 -5.27
C TYR A 102 -7.88 -1.47 -5.43
N GLY A 103 -6.58 -1.77 -5.53
CA GLY A 103 -6.05 -3.12 -5.71
C GLY A 103 -6.22 -4.04 -4.50
N VAL A 104 -6.36 -3.48 -3.29
CA VAL A 104 -6.56 -4.25 -2.04
C VAL A 104 -8.00 -4.25 -1.53
N ARG A 105 -8.95 -3.87 -2.37
CA ARG A 105 -10.36 -3.89 -2.02
C ARG A 105 -10.88 -5.33 -1.95
N TRP A 106 -11.30 -5.76 -0.76
CA TRP A 106 -12.04 -7.01 -0.56
C TRP A 106 -13.44 -6.73 0.02
N PHE A 107 -13.52 -6.50 1.34
CA PHE A 107 -14.81 -6.46 2.05
C PHE A 107 -15.25 -5.02 2.26
N ALA A 108 -14.28 -4.22 2.67
CA ALA A 108 -14.38 -2.78 2.80
C ALA A 108 -13.38 -2.14 1.83
N GLN A 109 -13.59 -0.86 1.55
CA GLN A 109 -12.61 -0.05 0.84
C GLN A 109 -11.62 0.53 1.86
N PRO A 110 -10.37 0.03 1.94
CA PRO A 110 -9.34 0.70 2.71
C PRO A 110 -8.93 2.02 2.03
N GLY A 111 -8.40 2.97 2.81
CA GLY A 111 -7.81 4.19 2.28
C GLY A 111 -8.77 5.16 1.59
N LYS A 112 -10.07 5.18 1.95
CA LYS A 112 -11.06 6.09 1.34
C LYS A 112 -10.60 7.55 1.33
N ASP A 113 -10.02 8.02 2.44
CA ASP A 113 -9.52 9.38 2.57
C ASP A 113 -8.34 9.65 1.62
N TRP A 114 -7.44 8.67 1.46
CA TRP A 114 -6.34 8.75 0.50
C TRP A 114 -6.82 8.79 -0.94
N ILE A 115 -7.82 7.97 -1.28
CA ILE A 115 -8.44 7.95 -2.61
C ILE A 115 -9.05 9.33 -2.91
N ALA A 116 -9.85 9.88 -2.00
CA ALA A 116 -10.48 11.18 -2.18
C ALA A 116 -9.45 12.31 -2.34
N LYS A 117 -8.39 12.32 -1.52
CA LYS A 117 -7.28 13.27 -1.64
C LYS A 117 -6.57 13.15 -2.99
N CYS A 118 -6.30 11.93 -3.46
CA CYS A 118 -5.65 11.69 -4.75
C CYS A 118 -6.54 12.13 -5.91
N ASP A 119 -7.84 11.82 -5.88
CA ASP A 119 -8.78 12.21 -6.93
C ASP A 119 -8.83 13.74 -7.09
N ALA A 120 -8.91 14.47 -5.97
CA ALA A 120 -8.88 15.93 -5.99
C ALA A 120 -7.57 16.49 -6.58
N ARG A 121 -6.40 15.94 -6.18
CA ARG A 121 -5.10 16.41 -6.71
C ARG A 121 -4.88 16.05 -8.17
N ILE A 122 -5.22 14.83 -8.57
CA ILE A 122 -5.09 14.39 -9.97
C ILE A 122 -5.95 15.28 -10.87
N ALA A 123 -7.20 15.57 -10.49
CA ALA A 123 -8.08 16.44 -11.25
C ALA A 123 -7.49 17.85 -11.42
N ALA A 124 -6.94 18.42 -10.34
CA ALA A 124 -6.28 19.73 -10.37
C ALA A 124 -5.05 19.73 -11.31
N LEU A 125 -4.20 18.71 -11.22
CA LEU A 125 -2.97 18.60 -12.02
C LEU A 125 -3.26 18.36 -13.51
N VAL A 126 -4.24 17.52 -13.84
CA VAL A 126 -4.63 17.26 -15.24
C VAL A 126 -5.16 18.54 -15.90
N LYS A 127 -5.94 19.36 -15.18
CA LYS A 127 -6.41 20.65 -15.68
C LYS A 127 -5.26 21.62 -15.99
N LEU A 128 -4.23 21.64 -15.14
CA LEU A 128 -3.02 22.44 -15.36
C LEU A 128 -2.18 21.93 -16.54
N GLN A 129 -2.17 20.62 -16.78
CA GLN A 129 -1.45 20.02 -17.89
C GLN A 129 -2.14 20.25 -19.26
N GLY A 130 -3.47 20.18 -19.31
CA GLY A 130 -4.25 20.37 -20.54
C GLY A 130 -4.55 21.83 -20.90
N GLY A 131 -4.19 22.79 -20.05
CA GLY A 131 -4.29 24.24 -20.30
C GLY A 131 -3.00 24.89 -20.79
N ARG A 132 -1.99 24.07 -21.16
CA ARG A 132 -0.76 24.46 -21.85
C ARG A 132 -0.83 24.03 -23.31
#